data_AF-A0A813BZP8-F1
#
_entry.id   AF-A0A813BZP8-F1
#
_cell.length_a   1.000
_cell.length_b   1.000
_cell.length_c   1.000
_cell.angle_alpha   90.00
_cell.angle_beta   90.00
_cell.angle_gamma   90.00
#
_symmetry.space_group_name_H-M   'P 1'
#
loop_
_entity.id
_entity.type
_entity.pdbx_description
1 polymer ?
#
loop_
_entity_poly.entity_id
_entity_poly.type
_entity_poly.pdbx_seq_one_letter_code
_entity_poly.pdbx_strand_id
1 'polypeptide(L)'
;VGHIALETWIGAYGAEFQIFRERHPSRVPEDLGTMGYSGEEAMYVSQDVLQEAYGATGHTLQFYMSYNTSNYDAKKHFDKLTDLPAEDTTAMNPYAQWTGDLDGLVEVAGGYHAKCPDGRFWISPACRHNASKCIPVVSNRLGWLVDTFMFWSAAYGMPTAIGISLSVQLHIDHFTNHRSLTYWYRPDVRFAHLDPQPIIFPRHRASEWAQGNKRSMTQGSYIGKLVARELCFQAFNAYEFVKNMEFDLSEVQTQLMKVATENQSLEVVACEQWTTSRVALGQERFGPTGTAPGLLLQPRGSRFRLQM
;
A
#
# COMPACT_ATOMS: atom_id res chain seq x y z
N VAL A 1 -15.84 26.71 -8.17
CA VAL A 1 -15.49 25.47 -8.90
C VAL A 1 -15.50 24.36 -7.87
N GLY A 2 -16.39 23.38 -8.00
CA GLY A 2 -16.44 22.24 -7.10
C GLY A 2 -15.41 21.20 -7.50
N HIS A 3 -14.56 20.77 -6.56
CA HIS A 3 -13.60 19.69 -6.75
C HIS A 3 -13.91 18.57 -5.77
N ILE A 4 -13.74 17.33 -6.23
CA ILE A 4 -13.89 16.10 -5.44
C ILE A 4 -12.64 15.26 -5.72
N ALA A 5 -12.01 14.76 -4.66
CA ALA A 5 -10.97 13.76 -4.72
C ALA A 5 -11.43 12.55 -3.89
N LEU A 6 -11.48 11.39 -4.55
CA LEU A 6 -11.85 10.10 -3.97
C LEU A 6 -10.59 9.26 -3.80
N GLU A 7 -10.66 8.22 -2.99
CA GLU A 7 -9.54 7.29 -2.77
C GLU A 7 -8.24 8.00 -2.34
N THR A 8 -8.35 9.01 -1.48
CA THR A 8 -7.17 9.76 -1.02
C THR A 8 -6.53 9.06 0.16
N TRP A 9 -5.25 8.70 0.05
CA TRP A 9 -4.45 8.03 1.09
C TRP A 9 -4.02 8.98 2.23
N ILE A 10 -4.98 9.67 2.84
CA ILE A 10 -4.76 10.70 3.87
C ILE A 10 -3.95 10.15 5.05
N GLY A 11 -4.16 8.87 5.41
CA GLY A 11 -3.39 8.22 6.47
C GLY A 11 -1.89 8.15 6.20
N ALA A 12 -1.49 7.92 4.95
CA ALA A 12 -0.08 7.85 4.55
C ALA A 12 0.61 9.23 4.57
N TYR A 13 -0.15 10.29 4.26
CA TYR A 13 0.33 11.68 4.25
C TYR A 13 -0.02 12.47 5.53
N GLY A 14 -0.41 11.79 6.62
CA GLY A 14 -1.11 12.41 7.74
C GLY A 14 -0.43 13.67 8.29
N ALA A 15 0.89 13.64 8.48
CA ALA A 15 1.65 14.81 8.95
C ALA A 15 1.64 15.98 7.95
N GLU A 16 1.83 15.70 6.65
CA GLU A 16 1.85 16.72 5.61
C GLU A 16 0.46 17.33 5.39
N PHE A 17 -0.59 16.52 5.51
CA PHE A 17 -1.97 17.02 5.43
C PHE A 17 -2.31 17.94 6.60
N GLN A 18 -1.86 17.63 7.82
CA GLN A 18 -2.01 18.56 8.96
C GLN A 18 -1.21 19.85 8.76
N ILE A 19 0.05 19.74 8.31
CA ILE A 19 0.88 20.92 8.01
C ILE A 19 0.21 21.79 6.93
N PHE A 20 -0.33 21.18 5.88
CA PHE A 20 -1.06 21.90 4.83
C PHE A 20 -2.30 22.60 5.39
N ARG A 21 -3.08 21.92 6.22
CA ARG A 21 -4.27 22.45 6.89
C ARG A 21 -3.94 23.69 7.74
N GLU A 22 -2.86 23.62 8.51
CA GLU A 22 -2.40 24.73 9.35
C GLU A 22 -1.91 25.93 8.52
N ARG A 23 -1.18 25.67 7.42
CA ARG A 23 -0.62 26.73 6.56
C ARG A 23 -1.66 27.35 5.61
N HIS A 24 -2.72 26.61 5.27
CA HIS A 24 -3.69 27.00 4.26
C HIS A 24 -5.15 26.78 4.72
N PRO A 25 -5.59 27.37 5.84
CA PRO A 25 -6.90 27.08 6.44
C PRO A 25 -8.09 27.47 5.54
N SER A 26 -7.91 28.41 4.61
CA SER A 26 -8.95 28.79 3.64
C SER A 26 -8.99 27.92 2.38
N ARG A 27 -7.97 27.07 2.14
CA ARG A 27 -7.85 26.23 0.94
C ARG A 27 -7.87 24.74 1.26
N VAL A 28 -7.86 24.36 2.53
CA VAL A 28 -7.91 22.96 2.94
C VAL A 28 -9.25 22.36 2.48
N PRO A 29 -9.22 21.22 1.76
CA PRO A 29 -10.45 20.52 1.43
C PRO A 29 -11.09 19.95 2.69
N GLU A 30 -12.40 19.83 2.67
CA GLU A 30 -13.17 19.16 3.71
C GLU A 30 -13.02 17.64 3.54
N ASP A 31 -12.73 16.95 4.64
CA ASP A 31 -12.71 15.49 4.70
C ASP A 31 -14.12 14.99 5.02
N LEU A 32 -14.78 14.36 4.04
CA LEU A 32 -16.13 13.81 4.17
C LEU A 32 -16.16 12.41 4.77
N GLY A 33 -15.04 11.92 5.31
CA GLY A 33 -14.94 10.62 5.93
C GLY A 33 -14.39 9.55 5.00
N THR A 34 -14.47 8.31 5.50
CA THR A 34 -13.86 7.12 4.89
C THR A 34 -14.47 6.74 3.54
N MET A 35 -13.68 6.11 2.67
CA MET A 35 -14.16 5.37 1.50
C MET A 35 -14.83 4.04 1.85
N GLY A 36 -14.88 3.64 3.13
CA GLY A 36 -15.46 2.37 3.61
C GLY A 36 -14.42 1.30 3.93
N TYR A 37 -13.16 1.51 3.54
CA TYR A 37 -12.05 0.59 3.82
C TYR A 37 -10.76 1.32 4.21
N SER A 38 -9.80 0.55 4.72
CA SER A 38 -8.42 0.99 4.93
C SER A 38 -7.52 0.41 3.85
N GLY A 39 -6.59 1.22 3.34
CA GLY A 39 -5.53 0.74 2.46
C GLY A 39 -4.56 -0.14 3.24
N GLU A 40 -4.09 -1.21 2.62
CA GLU A 40 -3.09 -2.09 3.21
C GLU A 40 -1.74 -1.82 2.54
N GLU A 41 -0.67 -1.73 3.31
CA GLU A 41 0.71 -1.57 2.80
C GLU A 41 1.63 -2.47 3.62
N ALA A 42 2.44 -3.30 2.94
CA ALA A 42 3.31 -4.25 3.61
C ALA A 42 4.52 -4.64 2.76
N MET A 43 5.39 -5.46 3.36
CA MET A 43 6.38 -6.25 2.64
C MET A 43 5.71 -7.56 2.19
N TYR A 44 5.73 -7.85 0.90
CA TYR A 44 5.10 -9.01 0.29
C TYR A 44 6.12 -10.02 -0.21
N VAL A 45 5.67 -11.29 -0.25
CA VAL A 45 6.37 -12.41 -0.87
C VAL A 45 5.39 -13.14 -1.80
N SER A 46 5.86 -13.58 -2.95
CA SER A 46 5.05 -14.32 -3.92
C SER A 46 4.65 -15.70 -3.39
N GLN A 47 3.50 -16.21 -3.84
CA GLN A 47 2.97 -17.48 -3.37
C GLN A 47 3.85 -18.68 -3.76
N ASP A 48 4.51 -18.63 -4.92
CA ASP A 48 5.41 -19.68 -5.38
C ASP A 48 6.60 -19.88 -4.43
N VAL A 49 7.20 -18.79 -3.93
CA VAL A 49 8.27 -18.81 -2.94
C VAL A 49 7.79 -19.40 -1.61
N LEU A 50 6.58 -19.04 -1.18
CA LEU A 50 5.97 -19.62 0.04
C LEU A 50 5.78 -21.13 -0.08
N GLN A 51 5.22 -21.58 -1.22
CA GLN A 51 4.96 -22.99 -1.48
C GLN A 51 6.25 -23.79 -1.63
N GLU A 52 7.25 -23.24 -2.31
CA GLU A 52 8.56 -23.88 -2.45
C GLU A 52 9.24 -24.06 -1.08
N ALA A 53 9.26 -23.02 -0.25
CA ALA A 53 9.85 -23.10 1.09
C ALA A 53 9.12 -24.12 1.98
N TYR A 54 7.79 -24.11 1.96
CA TYR A 54 7.00 -25.07 2.73
C TYR A 54 7.19 -26.51 2.22
N GLY A 55 7.20 -26.72 0.90
CA GLY A 55 7.40 -28.03 0.30
C GLY A 55 8.81 -28.60 0.51
N ALA A 56 9.84 -27.74 0.46
CA ALA A 56 11.23 -28.17 0.60
C ALA A 56 11.65 -28.43 2.05
N THR A 57 11.15 -27.64 3.01
CA THR A 57 11.63 -27.70 4.41
C THR A 57 10.56 -27.65 5.48
N GLY A 58 9.28 -27.54 5.12
CA GLY A 58 8.18 -27.37 6.08
C GLY A 58 8.14 -25.98 6.75
N HIS A 59 8.98 -25.02 6.33
CA HIS A 59 9.00 -23.68 6.91
C HIS A 59 8.02 -22.76 6.19
N THR A 60 7.20 -22.03 6.94
CA THR A 60 6.37 -20.95 6.40
C THR A 60 7.16 -19.65 6.37
N LEU A 61 7.27 -19.02 5.21
CA LEU A 61 7.90 -17.70 5.03
C LEU A 61 6.89 -16.54 5.20
N GLN A 62 5.70 -16.80 5.73
CA GLN A 62 4.68 -15.78 5.96
C GLN A 62 4.92 -14.97 7.25
N PHE A 63 5.74 -15.46 8.18
CA PHE A 63 6.00 -14.79 9.46
C PHE A 63 7.44 -14.28 9.52
N TYR A 64 7.63 -13.08 10.08
CA TYR A 64 8.93 -12.43 10.19
C TYR A 64 10.01 -13.30 10.87
N MET A 65 9.61 -14.13 11.84
CA MET A 65 10.53 -15.00 12.60
C MET A 65 11.26 -16.02 11.72
N SER A 66 10.65 -16.41 10.59
CA SER A 66 11.21 -17.37 9.65
C SER A 66 12.36 -16.82 8.82
N TYR A 67 12.57 -15.50 8.86
CA TYR A 67 13.68 -14.83 8.18
C TYR A 67 14.90 -14.64 9.08
N ASN A 68 14.81 -14.95 10.38
CA ASN A 68 15.95 -14.80 11.28
C ASN A 68 17.02 -15.84 10.96
N THR A 69 18.24 -15.38 10.62
CA THR A 69 19.35 -16.25 10.20
C THR A 69 19.81 -17.26 11.25
N SER A 70 19.55 -17.00 12.53
CA SER A 70 19.87 -17.94 13.61
C SER A 70 18.92 -19.15 13.64
N ASN A 71 17.73 -19.02 13.03
CA ASN A 71 16.71 -20.05 13.00
C ASN A 71 16.69 -20.79 11.65
N TYR A 72 16.77 -20.04 10.54
CA TYR A 72 16.58 -20.58 9.20
C TYR A 72 17.27 -19.73 8.13
N ASP A 73 17.92 -20.38 7.16
CA ASP A 73 18.48 -19.70 5.97
C ASP A 73 17.38 -19.51 4.90
N ALA A 74 16.56 -18.47 5.07
CA ALA A 74 15.51 -18.12 4.11
C ALA A 74 16.08 -17.70 2.75
N LYS A 75 17.32 -17.20 2.68
CA LYS A 75 17.94 -16.67 1.46
C LYS A 75 17.96 -17.67 0.30
N LYS A 76 18.00 -18.96 0.58
CA LYS A 76 18.06 -20.01 -0.46
C LYS A 76 16.83 -20.05 -1.39
N HIS A 77 15.72 -19.42 -0.99
CA HIS A 77 14.50 -19.32 -1.81
C HIS A 77 14.41 -18.04 -2.64
N PHE A 78 15.39 -17.13 -2.49
CA PHE A 78 15.38 -15.82 -3.13
C PHE A 78 16.55 -15.66 -4.09
N ASP A 79 16.40 -14.78 -5.07
CA ASP A 79 17.41 -14.48 -6.08
C ASP A 79 18.57 -13.63 -5.51
N LYS A 80 19.58 -13.37 -6.35
CA LYS A 80 20.81 -12.65 -5.96
C LYS A 80 20.64 -11.14 -6.17
N LEU A 81 21.45 -10.36 -5.45
CA LEU A 81 21.42 -8.88 -5.53
C LEU A 81 21.94 -8.32 -6.85
N THR A 82 22.71 -9.10 -7.62
CA THR A 82 23.32 -8.66 -8.89
C THR A 82 22.29 -8.26 -9.94
N ASP A 83 21.04 -8.68 -9.74
CA ASP A 83 20.00 -8.61 -10.75
C ASP A 83 19.19 -7.30 -10.63
N LEU A 84 19.50 -6.43 -9.66
CA LEU A 84 18.64 -5.32 -9.26
C LEU A 84 19.35 -3.94 -9.29
N PRO A 85 18.75 -2.89 -9.91
CA PRO A 85 19.17 -1.50 -9.75
C PRO A 85 18.43 -0.86 -8.57
N ALA A 86 19.16 -0.21 -7.67
CA ALA A 86 18.55 0.60 -6.62
C ALA A 86 19.38 1.86 -6.35
N GLU A 87 18.74 2.90 -5.84
CA GLU A 87 19.37 4.17 -5.43
C GLU A 87 18.67 4.79 -4.19
N ASP A 88 19.35 5.77 -3.62
CA ASP A 88 18.92 6.84 -2.70
C ASP A 88 18.85 6.56 -1.18
N THR A 89 19.24 7.61 -0.45
CA THR A 89 19.39 7.68 1.00
C THR A 89 18.19 8.38 1.63
N THR A 90 17.54 7.72 2.56
CA THR A 90 16.46 8.29 3.39
C THR A 90 17.04 8.78 4.72
N ALA A 91 16.40 9.79 5.32
CA ALA A 91 16.77 10.27 6.66
C ALA A 91 16.40 9.23 7.74
N MET A 92 17.33 8.95 8.65
CA MET A 92 17.31 7.74 9.52
C MET A 92 17.49 8.04 11.02
N ASN A 93 17.18 9.25 11.47
CA ASN A 93 17.31 9.61 12.89
C ASN A 93 16.53 8.69 13.85
N PRO A 94 15.23 8.37 13.60
CA PRO A 94 14.51 7.44 14.46
C PRO A 94 15.10 6.02 14.42
N TYR A 95 15.60 5.59 13.26
CA TYR A 95 16.22 4.28 13.11
C TYR A 95 17.46 4.13 13.99
N ALA A 96 18.35 5.13 13.98
CA ALA A 96 19.54 5.16 14.83
C ALA A 96 19.17 5.04 16.31
N GLN A 97 18.17 5.81 16.75
CA GLN A 97 17.71 5.84 18.15
C GLN A 97 17.17 4.49 18.63
N TRP A 98 16.34 3.83 17.81
CA TRP A 98 15.56 2.68 18.24
C TRP A 98 16.21 1.32 17.96
N THR A 99 17.14 1.25 17.00
CA THR A 99 17.83 0.01 16.64
C THR A 99 19.26 -0.06 17.18
N GLY A 100 19.92 1.09 17.35
CA GLY A 100 21.33 1.16 17.69
C GLY A 100 22.28 0.75 16.56
N ASP A 101 21.77 0.46 15.36
CA ASP A 101 22.56 0.04 14.21
C ASP A 101 23.20 1.25 13.48
N LEU A 102 24.23 1.82 14.09
CA LEU A 102 24.96 2.96 13.53
C LEU A 102 25.83 2.57 12.33
N ASP A 103 26.28 1.31 12.25
CA ASP A 103 27.10 0.79 11.15
C ASP A 103 26.34 0.81 9.80
N GLY A 104 25.01 0.79 9.86
CA GLY A 104 24.11 0.90 8.71
C GLY A 104 23.86 2.34 8.25
N LEU A 105 24.53 3.34 8.85
CA LEU A 105 24.24 4.75 8.66
C LEU A 105 25.48 5.57 8.27
N VAL A 106 25.23 6.74 7.69
CA VAL A 106 26.20 7.81 7.47
C VAL A 106 25.74 9.02 8.28
N GLU A 107 26.61 9.54 9.13
CA GLU A 107 26.36 10.79 9.85
C GLU A 107 26.44 11.98 8.90
N VAL A 108 25.44 12.85 8.95
CA VAL A 108 25.33 14.06 8.13
C VAL A 108 24.97 15.26 9.01
N ALA A 109 25.09 16.48 8.49
CA ALA A 109 24.65 17.66 9.22
C ALA A 109 23.16 17.55 9.59
N GLY A 110 22.86 17.49 10.89
CA GLY A 110 21.50 17.38 11.40
C GLY A 110 20.97 15.95 11.58
N GLY A 111 21.79 14.91 11.41
CA GLY A 111 21.35 13.55 11.70
C GLY A 111 22.10 12.41 10.99
N TYR A 112 21.33 11.40 10.60
CA TYR A 112 21.83 10.20 9.93
C TYR A 112 21.07 9.91 8.64
N HIS A 113 21.78 9.42 7.64
CA HIS A 113 21.24 8.86 6.40
C HIS A 113 21.55 7.36 6.30
N ALA A 114 20.75 6.61 5.54
CA ALA A 114 21.05 5.21 5.25
C ALA A 114 22.42 5.07 4.53
N LYS A 115 23.24 4.11 4.95
CA LYS A 115 24.52 3.78 4.29
C LYS A 115 24.31 2.68 3.25
N CYS A 116 24.53 3.01 1.98
CA CYS A 116 24.51 2.07 0.87
C CYS A 116 25.95 1.89 0.33
N PRO A 117 26.68 0.82 0.70
CA PRO A 117 28.11 0.67 0.37
C PRO A 117 28.41 0.70 -1.14
N ASP A 118 27.48 0.20 -1.95
CA ASP A 118 27.58 0.19 -3.42
C ASP A 118 26.73 1.28 -4.08
N GLY A 119 26.18 2.22 -3.28
CA GLY A 119 25.24 3.24 -3.73
C GLY A 119 23.83 2.73 -4.02
N ARG A 120 23.57 1.41 -3.91
CA ARG A 120 22.32 0.80 -4.34
C ARG A 120 21.49 0.23 -3.21
N PHE A 121 22.11 -0.58 -2.35
CA PHE A 121 21.40 -1.30 -1.30
C PHE A 121 21.88 -0.89 0.08
N TRP A 122 20.90 -0.61 0.95
CA TRP A 122 21.16 -0.66 2.38
C TRP A 122 21.24 -2.12 2.83
N ILE A 123 22.31 -2.48 3.54
CA ILE A 123 22.55 -3.87 3.94
C ILE A 123 22.28 -4.06 5.43
N SER A 124 21.40 -5.01 5.76
CA SER A 124 20.99 -5.26 7.14
C SER A 124 22.11 -5.85 8.00
N PRO A 125 22.07 -5.67 9.34
CA PRO A 125 23.07 -6.21 10.25
C PRO A 125 23.33 -7.71 10.06
N ALA A 126 22.28 -8.50 9.82
CA ALA A 126 22.36 -9.96 9.72
C ALA A 126 23.20 -10.45 8.52
N CYS A 127 23.35 -9.66 7.45
CA CYS A 127 24.09 -10.05 6.26
C CYS A 127 25.15 -9.02 5.80
N ARG A 128 25.38 -7.95 6.56
CA ARG A 128 26.34 -6.87 6.19
C ARG A 128 27.77 -7.34 5.97
N HIS A 129 28.19 -8.38 6.68
CA HIS A 129 29.51 -8.98 6.50
C HIS A 129 29.63 -9.81 5.20
N ASN A 130 28.51 -10.21 4.60
CA ASN A 130 28.47 -10.96 3.35
C ASN A 130 27.16 -10.71 2.58
N ALA A 131 27.16 -9.70 1.69
CA ALA A 131 25.98 -9.29 0.95
C ALA A 131 25.36 -10.40 0.07
N SER A 132 26.12 -11.43 -0.30
CA SER A 132 25.57 -12.58 -1.05
C SER A 132 24.54 -13.40 -0.27
N LYS A 133 24.50 -13.23 1.06
CA LYS A 133 23.53 -13.84 1.96
C LYS A 133 22.27 -13.01 2.17
N CYS A 134 22.20 -11.80 1.62
CA CYS A 134 21.04 -10.93 1.78
C CYS A 134 19.92 -11.26 0.79
N ILE A 135 18.70 -11.26 1.29
CA ILE A 135 17.46 -11.33 0.54
C ILE A 135 17.19 -9.96 -0.07
N PRO A 136 16.99 -9.87 -1.38
CA PRO A 136 16.61 -8.61 -2.00
C PRO A 136 15.23 -8.15 -1.53
N VAL A 137 15.15 -6.89 -1.10
CA VAL A 137 13.91 -6.19 -0.78
C VAL A 137 13.85 -4.94 -1.63
N VAL A 138 12.78 -4.76 -2.39
CA VAL A 138 12.63 -3.62 -3.29
C VAL A 138 11.40 -2.81 -2.90
N SER A 139 11.56 -1.51 -2.76
CA SER A 139 10.43 -0.58 -2.71
C SER A 139 10.19 0.08 -4.06
N ASN A 140 8.98 0.59 -4.28
CA ASN A 140 8.66 1.41 -5.43
C ASN A 140 9.52 2.69 -5.44
N ARG A 141 9.60 3.39 -6.57
CA ARG A 141 10.36 4.63 -6.80
C ARG A 141 10.23 5.71 -5.73
N LEU A 142 9.10 5.77 -5.04
CA LEU A 142 8.86 6.75 -3.98
C LEU A 142 9.43 6.33 -2.62
N GLY A 143 10.05 5.15 -2.51
CA GLY A 143 10.70 4.66 -1.30
C GLY A 143 9.73 4.33 -0.17
N TRP A 144 8.48 4.02 -0.48
CA TRP A 144 7.45 3.73 0.52
C TRP A 144 7.86 2.57 1.44
N LEU A 145 7.69 2.79 2.74
CA LEU A 145 8.07 1.88 3.84
C LEU A 145 9.54 1.43 3.91
N VAL A 146 10.47 2.02 3.15
CA VAL A 146 11.89 1.61 3.16
C VAL A 146 12.49 1.67 4.57
N ASP A 147 12.25 2.77 5.27
CA ASP A 147 12.71 2.95 6.65
C ASP A 147 12.12 1.89 7.59
N THR A 148 10.84 1.57 7.42
CA THR A 148 10.13 0.55 8.17
C THR A 148 10.73 -0.84 7.90
N PHE A 149 11.09 -1.15 6.65
CA PHE A 149 11.75 -2.41 6.30
C PHE A 149 13.14 -2.51 6.94
N MET A 150 13.89 -1.41 7.02
CA MET A 150 15.16 -1.35 7.74
C MET A 150 14.95 -1.65 9.23
N PHE A 151 13.96 -1.00 9.86
CA PHE A 151 13.57 -1.25 11.26
C PHE A 151 13.27 -2.73 11.52
N TRP A 152 12.44 -3.35 10.70
CA TRP A 152 12.11 -4.77 10.81
C TRP A 152 13.34 -5.66 10.64
N SER A 153 14.19 -5.33 9.66
CA SER A 153 15.38 -6.14 9.37
C SER A 153 16.39 -6.12 10.51
N ALA A 154 16.62 -4.95 11.10
CA ALA A 154 17.50 -4.80 12.26
C ALA A 154 16.91 -5.40 13.54
N ALA A 155 15.63 -5.17 13.80
CA ALA A 155 14.96 -5.64 15.02
C ALA A 155 14.82 -7.17 15.08
N TYR A 156 14.64 -7.81 13.93
CA TYR A 156 14.29 -9.23 13.85
C TYR A 156 15.36 -10.12 13.22
N GLY A 157 16.53 -9.54 12.89
CA GLY A 157 17.65 -10.29 12.33
C GLY A 157 17.35 -10.82 10.92
N MET A 158 16.57 -10.08 10.12
CA MET A 158 16.31 -10.48 8.74
C MET A 158 17.53 -10.12 7.87
N PRO A 159 18.07 -11.06 7.08
CA PRO A 159 19.23 -10.81 6.21
C PRO A 159 18.74 -10.15 4.92
N THR A 160 18.57 -8.83 4.91
CA THR A 160 17.98 -8.11 3.77
C THR A 160 18.96 -7.12 3.16
N ALA A 161 18.83 -6.93 1.85
CA ALA A 161 19.41 -5.82 1.13
C ALA A 161 18.26 -5.01 0.55
N ILE A 162 18.07 -3.80 1.05
CA ILE A 162 16.88 -2.98 0.81
C ILE A 162 17.24 -1.87 -0.17
N GLY A 163 16.48 -1.78 -1.26
CA GLY A 163 16.67 -0.78 -2.31
C GLY A 163 15.37 -0.13 -2.76
N ILE A 164 15.49 1.02 -3.42
CA ILE A 164 14.38 1.75 -4.04
C ILE A 164 14.52 1.59 -5.55
N SER A 165 13.46 1.14 -6.22
CA SER A 165 13.49 0.97 -7.67
C SER A 165 13.58 2.32 -8.40
N LEU A 166 14.33 2.39 -9.50
CA LEU A 166 14.46 3.64 -10.29
C LEU A 166 13.17 4.04 -11.00
N SER A 167 12.25 3.10 -11.22
CA SER A 167 10.96 3.37 -11.85
C SER A 167 9.87 2.42 -11.38
N VAL A 168 8.61 2.82 -11.56
CA VAL A 168 7.46 1.94 -11.30
C VAL A 168 7.53 0.69 -12.17
N GLN A 169 7.96 0.80 -13.42
CA GLN A 169 8.09 -0.35 -14.32
C GLN A 169 9.16 -1.33 -13.84
N LEU A 170 10.32 -0.82 -13.43
CA LEU A 170 11.38 -1.68 -12.90
C LEU A 170 10.93 -2.38 -11.62
N HIS A 171 10.18 -1.71 -10.74
CA HIS A 171 9.60 -2.36 -9.55
C HIS A 171 8.66 -3.52 -9.93
N ILE A 172 7.84 -3.34 -10.96
CA ILE A 172 6.97 -4.40 -11.49
C ILE A 172 7.80 -5.55 -12.03
N ASP A 173 8.74 -5.24 -12.93
CA ASP A 173 9.59 -6.24 -13.57
C ASP A 173 10.39 -7.03 -12.53
N HIS A 174 10.82 -6.37 -11.44
CA HIS A 174 11.53 -7.02 -10.35
C HIS A 174 10.69 -8.08 -9.67
N PHE A 175 9.51 -7.71 -9.18
CA PHE A 175 8.70 -8.66 -8.43
C PHE A 175 8.09 -9.76 -9.30
N THR A 176 7.84 -9.46 -10.58
CA THR A 176 7.32 -10.46 -11.54
C THR A 176 8.39 -11.45 -12.01
N ASN A 177 9.63 -11.01 -12.21
CA ASN A 177 10.66 -11.86 -12.83
C ASN A 177 11.71 -12.40 -11.85
N HIS A 178 11.74 -11.88 -10.62
CA HIS A 178 12.70 -12.28 -9.60
C HIS A 178 12.02 -12.66 -8.30
N ARG A 179 12.63 -13.64 -7.62
CA ARG A 179 12.25 -14.05 -6.27
C ARG A 179 12.83 -13.07 -5.27
N SER A 180 12.09 -12.02 -4.98
CA SER A 180 12.42 -10.98 -4.02
C SER A 180 11.27 -10.68 -3.07
N LEU A 181 11.56 -10.00 -1.97
CA LEU A 181 10.54 -9.33 -1.18
C LEU A 181 10.27 -7.96 -1.78
N THR A 182 9.02 -7.50 -1.76
CA THR A 182 8.67 -6.20 -2.36
C THR A 182 7.71 -5.40 -1.49
N TYR A 183 7.81 -4.08 -1.56
CA TYR A 183 6.70 -3.22 -1.14
C TYR A 183 5.51 -3.42 -2.08
N TRP A 184 4.32 -3.60 -1.52
CA TRP A 184 3.09 -3.49 -2.29
C TRP A 184 1.95 -3.00 -1.39
N TYR A 185 0.83 -2.66 -2.01
CA TYR A 185 -0.34 -2.13 -1.33
C TYR A 185 -1.63 -2.69 -1.91
N ARG A 186 -2.72 -2.62 -1.12
CA ARG A 186 -4.08 -2.94 -1.56
C ARG A 186 -5.02 -1.77 -1.25
N PRO A 187 -5.99 -1.48 -2.15
CA PRO A 187 -6.30 -2.23 -3.37
C PRO A 187 -5.36 -1.90 -4.55
N ASP A 188 -4.79 -2.94 -5.14
CA ASP A 188 -4.08 -2.94 -6.43
C ASP A 188 -4.09 -4.39 -6.91
N VAL A 189 -4.08 -4.63 -8.23
CA VAL A 189 -4.21 -5.98 -8.82
C VAL A 189 -3.04 -6.34 -9.71
N ARG A 190 -2.01 -5.48 -9.76
CA ARG A 190 -0.88 -5.64 -10.69
C ARG A 190 -0.11 -6.93 -10.46
N PHE A 191 0.00 -7.34 -9.21
CA PHE A 191 0.67 -8.58 -8.80
C PHE A 191 -0.30 -9.71 -8.47
N ALA A 192 -1.59 -9.60 -8.81
CA ALA A 192 -2.58 -10.64 -8.48
C ALA A 192 -2.21 -12.01 -9.06
N HIS A 193 -1.52 -12.05 -10.20
CA HIS A 193 -1.02 -13.27 -10.83
C HIS A 193 0.06 -14.01 -10.01
N LEU A 194 0.70 -13.34 -9.05
CA LEU A 194 1.70 -13.91 -8.14
C LEU A 194 1.09 -14.37 -6.80
N ASP A 195 -0.20 -14.09 -6.58
CA ASP A 195 -0.94 -14.31 -5.32
C ASP A 195 -0.14 -13.89 -4.06
N PRO A 196 0.45 -12.68 -4.04
CA PRO A 196 1.45 -12.34 -3.05
C PRO A 196 0.82 -12.19 -1.67
N GLN A 197 1.52 -12.69 -0.66
CA GLN A 197 1.08 -12.63 0.74
C GLN A 197 1.93 -11.64 1.52
N PRO A 198 1.34 -10.84 2.43
CA PRO A 198 2.10 -9.95 3.29
C PRO A 198 2.86 -10.75 4.34
N ILE A 199 4.08 -10.32 4.65
CA ILE A 199 4.83 -10.83 5.80
C ILE A 199 4.17 -10.31 7.08
N ILE A 200 3.87 -11.23 7.99
CA ILE A 200 3.24 -10.94 9.27
C ILE A 200 4.31 -10.58 10.29
N PHE A 201 4.28 -9.33 10.76
CA PHE A 201 5.05 -8.76 11.88
C PHE A 201 4.19 -8.67 13.15
N PRO A 202 4.77 -8.38 14.34
CA PRO A 202 4.00 -8.18 15.55
C PRO A 202 2.95 -7.08 15.38
N ARG A 203 1.78 -7.26 16.02
CA ARG A 203 0.63 -6.35 15.91
C ARG A 203 1.03 -4.88 16.12
N HIS A 204 0.51 -4.02 15.26
CA HIS A 204 0.71 -2.57 15.30
C HIS A 204 0.54 -1.97 16.71
N ARG A 205 1.47 -1.10 17.10
CA ARG A 205 1.45 -0.34 18.36
C ARG A 205 1.50 1.16 18.10
N ALA A 206 0.33 1.80 18.06
CA ALA A 206 0.21 3.23 17.74
C ALA A 206 1.06 4.14 18.61
N SER A 207 1.17 3.86 19.91
CA SER A 207 1.99 4.65 20.85
C SER A 207 3.49 4.58 20.56
N GLU A 208 3.98 3.43 20.06
CA GLU A 208 5.39 3.27 19.66
C GLU A 208 5.65 3.96 18.31
N TRP A 209 4.74 3.81 17.36
CA TRP A 209 4.82 4.45 16.05
C TRP A 209 4.82 5.98 16.15
N ALA A 210 4.00 6.55 17.05
CA ALA A 210 3.98 8.00 17.32
C ALA A 210 5.32 8.54 17.85
N GLN A 211 6.17 7.67 18.41
CA GLN A 211 7.52 8.01 18.90
C GLN A 211 8.62 7.63 17.89
N GLY A 212 8.24 7.23 16.68
CA GLY A 212 9.17 6.79 15.62
C GLY A 212 9.68 5.37 15.78
N ASN A 213 9.20 4.57 16.74
CA ASN A 213 9.53 3.15 16.84
C ASN A 213 8.61 2.34 15.90
N LYS A 214 9.15 1.95 14.74
CA LYS A 214 8.41 1.27 13.67
C LYS A 214 8.59 -0.26 13.65
N ARG A 215 8.94 -0.87 14.79
CA ARG A 215 9.22 -2.33 14.85
C ARG A 215 7.97 -3.19 14.72
N SER A 216 6.80 -2.73 15.16
CA SER A 216 5.53 -3.44 14.90
C SER A 216 5.05 -3.22 13.46
N MET A 217 4.10 -4.04 13.01
CA MET A 217 3.46 -3.89 11.70
C MET A 217 2.85 -2.49 11.51
N THR A 218 2.75 -2.05 10.26
CA THR A 218 1.96 -0.87 9.85
C THR A 218 0.51 -1.00 10.30
N GLN A 219 -0.14 0.14 10.53
CA GLN A 219 -1.60 0.20 10.56
C GLN A 219 -2.09 0.36 9.12
N GLY A 220 -3.28 -0.16 8.80
CA GLY A 220 -3.93 0.18 7.54
C GLY A 220 -4.07 1.70 7.38
N SER A 221 -3.87 2.19 6.16
CA SER A 221 -3.91 3.61 5.81
C SER A 221 -5.35 4.10 5.67
N TYR A 222 -5.70 5.21 6.31
CA TYR A 222 -7.00 5.84 6.15
C TYR A 222 -7.18 6.36 4.73
N ILE A 223 -8.20 5.84 4.04
CA ILE A 223 -8.59 6.25 2.68
C ILE A 223 -9.84 7.10 2.79
N GLY A 224 -9.72 8.39 2.47
CA GLY A 224 -10.77 9.37 2.66
C GLY A 224 -11.25 10.04 1.38
N LYS A 225 -12.27 10.87 1.56
CA LYS A 225 -12.96 11.65 0.53
C LYS A 225 -12.73 13.13 0.80
N LEU A 226 -12.04 13.82 -0.10
CA LEU A 226 -11.76 15.25 0.03
C LEU A 226 -12.62 16.05 -0.94
N VAL A 227 -13.28 17.09 -0.46
CA VAL A 227 -14.09 17.99 -1.30
C VAL A 227 -13.75 19.46 -1.09
N ALA A 228 -14.00 20.27 -2.12
CA ALA A 228 -14.03 21.72 -1.94
C ALA A 228 -15.15 22.11 -0.96
N ARG A 229 -14.85 23.01 0.00
CA ARG A 229 -15.76 23.39 1.09
C ARG A 229 -17.10 23.92 0.59
N GLU A 230 -17.10 24.58 -0.56
CA GLU A 230 -18.29 25.20 -1.15
C GLU A 230 -19.20 24.19 -1.84
N LEU A 231 -18.78 22.93 -1.99
CA LEU A 231 -19.55 21.91 -2.70
C LEU A 231 -20.91 21.65 -2.02
N CYS A 232 -20.99 21.74 -0.69
CA CYS A 232 -22.26 21.56 0.03
C CYS A 232 -23.31 22.63 -0.34
N PHE A 233 -22.88 23.85 -0.67
CA PHE A 233 -23.77 24.94 -1.09
C PHE A 233 -24.01 24.97 -2.61
N GLN A 234 -22.99 24.59 -3.39
CA GLN A 234 -23.07 24.62 -4.86
C GLN A 234 -23.77 23.40 -5.45
N ALA A 235 -23.63 22.24 -4.82
CA ALA A 235 -24.13 20.96 -5.31
C ALA A 235 -24.44 19.99 -4.16
N PHE A 236 -25.41 20.36 -3.31
CA PHE A 236 -25.78 19.59 -2.10
C PHE A 236 -26.01 18.09 -2.36
N ASN A 237 -26.71 17.73 -3.45
CA ASN A 237 -26.96 16.34 -3.79
C ASN A 237 -25.67 15.55 -4.09
N ALA A 238 -24.69 16.17 -4.75
CA ALA A 238 -23.40 15.55 -5.02
C ALA A 238 -22.56 15.43 -3.74
N TYR A 239 -22.62 16.45 -2.88
CA TYR A 239 -21.98 16.44 -1.57
C TYR A 239 -22.51 15.29 -0.70
N GLU A 240 -23.83 15.18 -0.52
CA GLU A 240 -24.44 14.11 0.28
C GLU A 240 -24.20 12.74 -0.35
N PHE A 241 -24.21 12.66 -1.68
CA PHE A 241 -23.87 11.44 -2.38
C PHE A 241 -22.44 10.95 -2.06
N VAL A 242 -21.44 11.81 -2.22
CA VAL A 242 -20.03 11.46 -1.93
C VAL A 242 -19.85 11.14 -0.44
N LYS A 243 -20.45 11.92 0.44
CA LYS A 243 -20.38 11.71 1.89
C LYS A 243 -20.85 10.30 2.29
N ASN A 244 -21.95 9.84 1.71
CA ASN A 244 -22.55 8.54 2.01
C ASN A 244 -22.00 7.39 1.14
N MET A 245 -21.07 7.67 0.21
CA MET A 245 -20.46 6.65 -0.64
C MET A 245 -19.38 5.89 0.14
N GLU A 246 -19.54 4.58 0.27
CA GLU A 246 -18.61 3.67 0.92
C GLU A 246 -18.54 2.36 0.10
N PHE A 247 -17.38 1.71 0.15
CA PHE A 247 -17.11 0.42 -0.49
C PHE A 247 -16.34 -0.50 0.47
N ASP A 248 -16.58 -1.79 0.35
CA ASP A 248 -15.74 -2.79 1.00
C ASP A 248 -14.45 -3.02 0.20
N LEU A 249 -13.31 -3.23 0.88
CA LEU A 249 -12.03 -3.49 0.21
C LEU A 249 -12.10 -4.69 -0.75
N SER A 250 -12.80 -5.75 -0.34
CA SER A 250 -13.00 -6.95 -1.15
C SER A 250 -13.81 -6.66 -2.42
N GLU A 251 -14.77 -5.75 -2.35
CA GLU A 251 -15.58 -5.33 -3.48
C GLU A 251 -14.74 -4.54 -4.48
N VAL A 252 -13.98 -3.53 -4.01
CA VAL A 252 -13.06 -2.75 -4.85
C VAL A 252 -12.05 -3.66 -5.53
N GLN A 253 -11.46 -4.58 -4.79
CA GLN A 253 -10.48 -5.51 -5.36
C GLN A 253 -11.10 -6.46 -6.38
N THR A 254 -12.33 -6.94 -6.15
CA THR A 254 -13.05 -7.76 -7.13
C THR A 254 -13.30 -6.98 -8.43
N GLN A 255 -13.68 -5.71 -8.34
CA GLN A 255 -13.86 -4.85 -9.50
C GLN A 255 -12.54 -4.63 -10.26
N LEU A 256 -11.46 -4.31 -9.56
CA LEU A 256 -10.15 -4.15 -10.19
C LEU A 256 -9.68 -5.45 -10.87
N MET A 257 -9.97 -6.60 -10.27
CA MET A 257 -9.66 -7.89 -10.87
C MET A 257 -10.41 -8.09 -12.18
N LYS A 258 -11.72 -7.77 -12.24
CA LYS A 258 -12.49 -7.83 -13.49
C LYS A 258 -11.89 -6.96 -14.58
N VAL A 259 -11.48 -5.73 -14.25
CA VAL A 259 -10.78 -4.85 -15.20
C VAL A 259 -9.50 -5.50 -15.73
N ALA A 260 -8.70 -6.07 -14.83
CA ALA A 260 -7.42 -6.68 -15.18
C ALA A 260 -7.54 -7.98 -15.97
N THR A 261 -8.55 -8.82 -15.71
CA THR A 261 -8.66 -10.17 -16.30
C THR A 261 -9.65 -10.27 -17.44
N GLU A 262 -10.71 -9.46 -17.45
CA GLU A 262 -11.78 -9.52 -18.45
C GLU A 262 -11.62 -8.45 -19.55
N ASN A 263 -10.57 -7.63 -19.47
CA ASN A 263 -10.30 -6.52 -20.40
C ASN A 263 -11.50 -5.56 -20.54
N GLN A 264 -12.29 -5.44 -19.47
CA GLN A 264 -13.37 -4.47 -19.37
C GLN A 264 -12.82 -3.11 -18.96
N SER A 265 -13.38 -2.04 -19.51
CA SER A 265 -13.06 -0.69 -19.05
C SER A 265 -13.57 -0.46 -17.63
N LEU A 266 -12.86 0.35 -16.84
CA LEU A 266 -13.26 0.74 -15.47
C LEU A 266 -14.72 1.23 -15.42
N GLU A 267 -15.17 1.97 -16.43
CA GLU A 267 -16.51 2.52 -16.53
C GLU A 267 -17.58 1.42 -16.62
N VAL A 268 -17.31 0.33 -17.33
CA VAL A 268 -18.26 -0.78 -17.49
C VAL A 268 -18.40 -1.51 -16.16
N VAL A 269 -17.27 -1.89 -15.54
CA VAL A 269 -17.26 -2.57 -14.25
C VAL A 269 -17.93 -1.72 -13.16
N ALA A 270 -17.64 -0.41 -13.13
CA ALA A 270 -18.26 0.51 -12.19
C ALA A 270 -19.78 0.63 -12.42
N CYS A 271 -20.24 0.77 -13.68
CA CYS A 271 -21.66 0.85 -14.00
C CYS A 271 -22.41 -0.44 -13.67
N GLU A 272 -21.85 -1.60 -13.99
CA GLU A 272 -22.45 -2.89 -13.66
C GLU A 272 -22.66 -3.00 -12.14
N GLN A 273 -21.63 -2.71 -11.35
CA GLN A 273 -21.74 -2.75 -9.89
C GLN A 273 -22.78 -1.74 -9.35
N TRP A 274 -22.81 -0.55 -9.93
CA TRP A 274 -23.79 0.47 -9.55
C TRP A 274 -25.22 0.03 -9.79
N THR A 275 -25.45 -0.73 -10.87
CA THR A 275 -26.78 -1.24 -11.21
C THR A 275 -27.19 -2.43 -10.34
N THR A 276 -26.25 -3.32 -9.98
CA THR A 276 -26.54 -4.49 -9.14
C THR A 276 -26.70 -4.15 -7.66
N SER A 277 -25.88 -3.25 -7.11
CA SER A 277 -25.99 -2.77 -5.71
C SER A 277 -27.32 -2.03 -5.44
N ARG A 278 -27.85 -1.31 -6.43
CA ARG A 278 -29.17 -0.65 -6.33
C ARG A 278 -30.37 -1.60 -6.40
N VAL A 279 -30.23 -2.76 -7.05
CA VAL A 279 -31.27 -3.81 -7.00
C VAL A 279 -31.36 -4.38 -5.59
N ALA A 280 -30.22 -4.56 -4.89
CA ALA A 280 -30.19 -5.03 -3.50
C ALA A 280 -30.80 -4.00 -2.52
N LEU A 281 -30.43 -2.72 -2.62
CA LEU A 281 -31.00 -1.65 -1.78
C LEU A 281 -32.50 -1.37 -2.08
N GLY A 282 -32.95 -1.64 -3.30
CA GLY A 282 -34.37 -1.56 -3.67
C GLY A 282 -35.21 -2.71 -3.11
N GLN A 283 -34.63 -3.91 -2.95
CA GLN A 283 -35.31 -5.06 -2.36
C GLN A 283 -35.45 -4.96 -0.84
N GLU A 284 -34.48 -4.35 -0.13
CA GLU A 284 -34.61 -4.16 1.32
C GLU A 284 -35.61 -3.06 1.72
N ARG A 285 -35.89 -2.10 0.82
CA ARG A 285 -36.85 -1.00 1.09
C ARG A 285 -38.28 -1.25 0.63
N PHE A 286 -38.53 -2.29 -0.18
CA PHE A 286 -39.86 -2.61 -0.67
C PHE A 286 -40.18 -4.10 -0.49
N GLY A 287 -40.75 -4.42 0.68
CA GLY A 287 -41.40 -5.71 0.91
C GLY A 287 -42.58 -5.96 -0.04
N PRO A 288 -43.08 -7.22 -0.14
CA PRO A 288 -43.83 -7.74 -1.30
C PRO A 288 -45.28 -7.23 -1.45
N THR A 289 -45.67 -6.14 -0.81
CA THR A 289 -47.04 -5.60 -0.89
C THR A 289 -47.00 -4.09 -1.03
N GLY A 290 -46.84 -3.59 -2.25
CA GLY A 290 -46.86 -2.16 -2.52
C GLY A 290 -46.74 -1.85 -3.99
N THR A 291 -47.84 -2.00 -4.72
CA THR A 291 -48.01 -1.41 -6.06
C THR A 291 -47.80 0.11 -6.00
N ALA A 292 -46.80 0.63 -6.70
CA ALA A 292 -46.82 1.88 -7.49
C ALA A 292 -45.41 2.16 -8.11
N PRO A 293 -45.27 3.19 -8.97
CA PRO A 293 -45.51 3.18 -10.41
C PRO A 293 -44.20 3.14 -11.20
N GLY A 294 -44.24 2.56 -12.40
CA GLY A 294 -43.08 2.47 -13.28
C GLY A 294 -42.51 3.83 -13.67
N LEU A 295 -41.28 4.13 -13.21
CA LEU A 295 -40.40 5.09 -13.84
C LEU A 295 -39.43 4.32 -14.75
N LEU A 296 -39.92 3.93 -15.92
CA LEU A 296 -39.10 3.46 -17.03
C LEU A 296 -38.30 4.65 -17.57
N LEU A 297 -37.05 4.80 -17.13
CA LEU A 297 -36.10 5.65 -17.83
C LEU A 297 -35.63 4.91 -19.07
N GLN A 298 -36.29 5.19 -20.20
CA GLN A 298 -35.77 4.84 -21.52
C GLN A 298 -34.45 5.60 -21.79
N PRO A 299 -33.50 4.99 -22.49
CA PRO A 299 -32.20 5.59 -22.78
C PRO A 299 -32.38 6.69 -23.82
N ARG A 300 -32.26 7.96 -23.42
CA ARG A 300 -31.98 9.05 -24.35
C ARG A 300 -30.50 9.41 -24.24
N GLY A 301 -29.79 9.16 -25.33
CA GLY A 301 -28.37 9.40 -25.45
C GLY A 301 -27.99 10.81 -25.02
N SER A 302 -26.98 10.89 -24.16
CA SER A 302 -26.24 12.12 -23.90
C SER A 302 -24.84 11.68 -23.48
N ARG A 303 -23.87 11.96 -24.36
CA ARG A 303 -22.44 11.75 -24.10
C ARG A 303 -22.06 12.57 -22.86
N PHE A 304 -21.72 11.92 -21.77
CA PHE A 304 -20.93 12.55 -20.71
C PHE A 304 -19.47 12.42 -21.11
N ARG A 305 -18.83 13.56 -21.39
CA ARG A 305 -17.40 13.67 -21.60
C ARG A 305 -16.81 14.11 -20.26
N LEU A 306 -16.25 13.19 -19.49
CA LEU A 306 -15.30 13.56 -18.44
C LEU A 306 -14.03 14.01 -19.16
N GLN A 307 -13.65 15.27 -19.00
CA GLN A 307 -12.26 15.68 -19.24
C GLN A 307 -11.49 15.40 -17.96
N MET A 308 -10.55 14.47 -18.06
CA MET A 308 -9.40 14.34 -17.16
C MET A 308 -8.45 15.52 -17.37
#